data_AF-A0A8T5IZE1-F1
#
_entry.id   AF-A0A8T5IZE1-F1
#
_cell.length_a   1.000
_cell.length_b   1.000
_cell.length_c   1.000
_cell.angle_alpha   90.00
_cell.angle_beta   90.00
_cell.angle_gamma   90.00
#
_symmetry.space_group_name_H-M   'P 1'
#
loop_
_entity.id
_entity.type
_entity.pdbx_description
1 polymer ?
#
loop_
_entity_poly.entity_id
_entity_poly.type
_entity_poly.pdbx_seq_one_letter_code
_entity_poly.pdbx_strand_id
1 'polypeptide(L)'
;MLNFNPENNILKLIVLLLISFIFLLSLSTILLASTGCFLNLESDDYCQEITLQQVEDECDVLGGCELDSDFFFGVGCDNFEQCNAIYCQSNCDIEFYGQCPYGEIPEEDTYNWCGSGCCRLNSNEGNVCQYLETKFECMLLAESYETSMLNWDLGFSESACSSSCADSFDTEIFTLGREDFDLEKSNVENIYDNLDISSGAEKTNELNISNNNSSTFLTNFLSPENKKLLFRFGLLIVLLAFLMVCLFMLLLKNHWKHYSKHIFNREYTPEIPLSKDNFNSKSLTKLYLPNTLKYAHPKHLFKKIKNVHAKHSIRKKEAFLEENFPGNKILIKNNYLDKLKHLVTKHHRKSKKQHLKHKQSKHSHLNNVLDKELKDKSKLKKEKSYLEKLKNMVEK
;
A
#
# COMPACT_ATOMS: atom_id res chain seq x y z
N MET A 1 17.43 -23.82 -59.18
CA MET A 1 17.06 -24.91 -58.26
C MET A 1 17.60 -24.56 -56.88
N LEU A 2 16.75 -24.16 -55.94
CA LEU A 2 17.15 -23.87 -54.56
C LEU A 2 17.09 -25.18 -53.78
N ASN A 3 18.25 -25.60 -53.27
CA ASN A 3 18.41 -26.82 -52.49
C ASN A 3 17.71 -26.61 -51.13
N PHE A 4 16.47 -27.06 -51.02
CA PHE A 4 15.72 -27.04 -49.77
C PHE A 4 16.15 -28.24 -48.94
N ASN A 5 16.98 -28.00 -47.92
CA ASN A 5 17.33 -29.04 -46.96
C ASN A 5 16.19 -29.14 -45.91
N PRO A 6 15.36 -30.20 -45.94
CA PRO A 6 14.15 -30.31 -45.12
C PRO A 6 14.44 -30.33 -43.61
N GLU A 7 15.63 -30.79 -43.21
CA GLU A 7 16.05 -30.83 -41.80
C GLU A 7 16.16 -29.42 -41.19
N ASN A 8 16.60 -28.43 -41.98
CA ASN A 8 16.70 -27.04 -41.53
C ASN A 8 15.35 -26.37 -41.31
N ASN A 9 14.28 -26.83 -41.98
CA ASN A 9 12.95 -26.24 -41.82
C ASN A 9 12.26 -26.71 -40.54
N ILE A 10 12.46 -27.97 -40.13
CA ILE A 10 11.91 -28.52 -38.89
C ILE A 10 12.55 -27.81 -37.69
N LEU A 11 13.88 -27.64 -37.71
CA LEU A 11 14.59 -26.94 -36.65
C LEU A 11 14.12 -25.49 -36.52
N LYS A 12 13.93 -24.78 -37.65
CA LYS A 12 13.39 -23.41 -37.65
C LYS A 12 11.99 -23.33 -37.05
N LEU A 13 11.11 -24.28 -37.37
CA LEU A 13 9.74 -24.31 -36.82
C LEU A 13 9.75 -24.52 -35.30
N ILE A 14 10.58 -25.44 -34.80
CA ILE A 14 10.71 -25.71 -33.36
C ILE A 14 11.23 -24.48 -32.62
N VAL A 15 12.25 -23.80 -33.18
CA VAL A 15 12.79 -22.56 -32.60
C VAL A 15 11.73 -21.46 -32.57
N LEU A 16 10.93 -21.32 -33.64
CA LEU A 16 9.86 -20.32 -33.71
C LEU A 16 8.74 -20.59 -32.70
N LEU A 17 8.37 -21.85 -32.50
CA LEU A 17 7.39 -22.26 -31.47
C LEU A 17 7.92 -22.01 -30.06
N LEU A 18 9.19 -22.31 -29.79
CA LEU A 18 9.82 -22.02 -28.49
C LEU A 18 9.85 -20.52 -28.19
N ILE A 19 10.22 -19.69 -29.17
CA ILE A 19 10.21 -18.23 -29.01
C ILE A 19 8.79 -17.72 -28.77
N SER A 20 7.81 -18.21 -29.52
CA SER A 20 6.39 -17.84 -29.32
C SER A 20 5.88 -18.24 -27.93
N PHE A 21 6.28 -19.41 -27.42
CA PHE A 21 5.87 -19.88 -26.10
C PHE A 21 6.50 -19.05 -24.98
N ILE A 22 7.79 -18.72 -25.10
CA ILE A 22 8.48 -17.83 -24.15
C ILE A 22 7.83 -16.43 -24.16
N PHE A 23 7.49 -15.91 -25.34
CA PHE A 23 6.81 -14.62 -25.46
C PHE A 23 5.44 -14.63 -24.79
N LEU A 24 4.63 -15.68 -25.00
CA LEU A 24 3.33 -15.86 -24.33
C LEU A 24 3.46 -15.96 -22.80
N LEU A 25 4.47 -16.69 -22.31
CA LEU A 25 4.75 -16.76 -20.86
C LEU A 25 5.14 -15.38 -20.30
N SER A 26 5.97 -14.61 -21.01
CA SER A 26 6.35 -13.26 -20.57
C SER A 26 5.19 -12.25 -20.59
N LEU A 27 4.21 -12.42 -21.50
CA LEU A 27 3.01 -11.60 -21.50
C LEU A 27 2.09 -11.93 -20.31
N SER A 28 2.04 -13.21 -19.92
CA SER A 28 1.19 -13.63 -18.80
C SER A 28 1.61 -13.03 -17.46
N THR A 29 2.90 -12.76 -17.25
CA THR A 29 3.40 -12.13 -16.02
C THR A 29 3.08 -10.64 -15.91
N ILE A 30 2.88 -9.94 -17.03
CA ILE A 30 2.62 -8.48 -17.02
C ILE A 30 1.16 -8.18 -16.63
N LEU A 31 0.23 -9.09 -16.93
CA LEU A 31 -1.19 -8.98 -16.55
C LEU A 31 -1.46 -9.26 -15.06
N LEU A 32 -0.44 -9.66 -14.32
CA LEU A 32 -0.51 -9.97 -12.88
C LEU A 32 0.13 -8.88 -12.02
N ALA A 33 0.31 -7.66 -12.54
CA ALA A 33 0.62 -6.52 -11.70
C ALA A 33 -0.53 -6.36 -10.70
N SER A 34 -0.34 -6.92 -9.52
CA SER A 34 -1.34 -6.99 -8.47
C SER A 34 -1.51 -5.62 -7.87
N THR A 35 -2.69 -5.04 -8.08
CA THR A 35 -3.12 -3.82 -7.43
C THR A 35 -3.80 -4.15 -6.10
N GLY A 36 -3.79 -3.19 -5.20
CA GLY A 36 -4.52 -3.23 -3.94
C GLY A 36 -4.77 -1.81 -3.46
N CYS A 37 -5.55 -1.67 -2.40
CA CYS A 37 -5.82 -0.36 -1.82
C CYS A 37 -4.70 0.05 -0.85
N PHE A 38 -4.22 1.28 -0.99
CA PHE A 38 -3.24 1.86 -0.09
C PHE A 38 -3.88 2.85 0.89
N LEU A 39 -3.70 2.63 2.18
CA LEU A 39 -4.39 3.30 3.30
C LEU A 39 -3.42 4.00 4.25
N ASN A 40 -2.29 4.48 3.75
CA ASN A 40 -1.38 5.31 4.53
C ASN A 40 -1.76 6.80 4.45
N LEU A 41 -2.23 7.38 5.56
CA LEU A 41 -2.72 8.76 5.62
C LEU A 41 -1.68 9.84 5.26
N GLU A 42 -0.39 9.53 5.38
CA GLU A 42 0.70 10.47 5.08
C GLU A 42 1.11 10.46 3.60
N SER A 43 0.58 9.54 2.79
CA SER A 43 0.89 9.44 1.36
C SER A 43 -0.09 10.20 0.48
N ASP A 44 0.41 10.75 -0.62
CA ASP A 44 -0.40 11.33 -1.70
C ASP A 44 -1.24 10.25 -2.42
N ASP A 45 -0.84 8.97 -2.30
CA ASP A 45 -1.55 7.83 -2.86
C ASP A 45 -2.56 7.20 -1.87
N TYR A 46 -2.92 7.90 -0.78
CA TYR A 46 -3.96 7.47 0.14
C TYR A 46 -5.29 7.23 -0.60
N CYS A 47 -5.92 6.09 -0.31
CA CYS A 47 -7.16 5.63 -0.94
C CYS A 47 -7.07 5.49 -2.48
N GLN A 48 -5.88 5.19 -2.99
CA GLN A 48 -5.67 4.83 -4.40
C GLN A 48 -5.37 3.34 -4.58
N GLU A 49 -5.84 2.79 -5.70
CA GLU A 49 -5.45 1.46 -6.14
C GLU A 49 -4.08 1.51 -6.81
N ILE A 50 -3.05 1.10 -6.07
CA ILE A 50 -1.67 1.09 -6.54
C ILE A 50 -1.08 -0.32 -6.55
N THR A 51 -0.02 -0.51 -7.32
CA THR A 51 0.71 -1.78 -7.39
C THR A 51 1.59 -1.97 -6.16
N LEU A 52 1.86 -3.23 -5.79
CA LEU A 52 2.78 -3.54 -4.69
C LEU A 52 4.14 -2.84 -4.83
N GLN A 53 4.67 -2.73 -6.06
CA GLN A 53 5.94 -2.04 -6.30
C GLN A 53 5.86 -0.55 -5.94
N GLN A 54 4.76 0.12 -6.29
CA GLN A 54 4.55 1.54 -5.94
C GLN A 54 4.44 1.73 -4.43
N VAL A 55 3.76 0.81 -3.74
CA VAL A 55 3.66 0.82 -2.28
C VAL A 55 5.04 0.67 -1.66
N GLU A 56 5.84 -0.30 -2.10
CA GLU A 56 7.21 -0.50 -1.60
C GLU A 56 8.05 0.77 -1.78
N ASP A 57 7.95 1.42 -2.94
CA ASP A 57 8.65 2.67 -3.25
C ASP A 57 8.18 3.83 -2.34
N GLU A 58 6.86 4.00 -2.14
CA GLU A 58 6.28 5.00 -1.23
C GLU A 58 6.70 4.78 0.23
N CYS A 59 6.63 3.53 0.69
CA CYS A 59 6.94 3.14 2.06
C CYS A 59 8.43 3.32 2.40
N ASP A 60 9.31 3.13 1.43
CA ASP A 60 10.74 3.41 1.55
C ASP A 60 11.04 4.92 1.70
N VAL A 61 10.19 5.79 1.12
CA VAL A 61 10.36 7.25 1.17
C VAL A 61 9.78 7.85 2.45
N LEU A 62 8.55 7.48 2.82
CA LEU A 62 7.81 8.13 3.92
C LEU A 62 8.35 7.75 5.30
N GLY A 63 8.80 6.51 5.48
CA GLY A 63 9.40 6.04 6.74
C GLY A 63 8.38 6.02 7.88
N GLY A 64 7.62 4.94 7.98
CA GLY A 64 6.47 4.83 8.90
C GLY A 64 5.34 3.99 8.32
N CYS A 65 5.42 3.66 7.03
CA CYS A 65 4.54 2.70 6.39
C CYS A 65 4.81 1.27 6.86
N GLU A 66 3.75 0.55 7.19
CA GLU A 66 3.75 -0.89 7.42
C GLU A 66 2.92 -1.56 6.31
N LEU A 67 3.60 -2.22 5.36
CA LEU A 67 2.97 -2.89 4.20
C LEU A 67 1.77 -3.77 4.59
N ASP A 68 1.87 -4.48 5.72
CA ASP A 68 0.82 -5.41 6.18
C ASP A 68 -0.44 -4.69 6.72
N SER A 69 -0.34 -3.43 7.16
CA SER A 69 -1.48 -2.65 7.69
C SER A 69 -1.98 -1.59 6.74
N ASP A 70 -1.10 -1.12 5.85
CA ASP A 70 -1.35 0.05 5.00
C ASP A 70 -1.67 -0.38 3.57
N PHE A 71 -1.42 -1.63 3.17
CA PHE A 71 -1.71 -2.10 1.82
C PHE A 71 -2.54 -3.38 1.80
N PHE A 72 -3.73 -3.28 1.21
CA PHE A 72 -4.69 -4.37 1.11
C PHE A 72 -4.69 -4.96 -0.30
N PHE A 73 -3.83 -5.96 -0.47
CA PHE A 73 -3.62 -6.64 -1.75
C PHE A 73 -4.91 -7.22 -2.34
N GLY A 74 -5.19 -6.90 -3.61
CA GLY A 74 -6.34 -7.45 -4.36
C GLY A 74 -7.71 -6.94 -3.90
N VAL A 75 -7.74 -6.02 -2.93
CA VAL A 75 -8.96 -5.37 -2.44
C VAL A 75 -9.00 -3.95 -3.00
N GLY A 76 -10.09 -3.60 -3.68
CA GLY A 76 -10.30 -2.24 -4.18
C GLY A 76 -10.62 -1.25 -3.05
N CYS A 77 -10.29 0.02 -3.23
CA CYS A 77 -10.46 1.04 -2.19
C CYS A 77 -11.92 1.32 -1.81
N ASP A 78 -12.85 1.07 -2.73
CA ASP A 78 -14.30 1.21 -2.50
C ASP A 78 -14.84 0.30 -1.37
N ASN A 79 -14.05 -0.67 -0.89
CA ASN A 79 -14.42 -1.53 0.23
C ASN A 79 -14.09 -0.93 1.61
N PHE A 80 -13.41 0.21 1.66
CA PHE A 80 -13.00 0.86 2.90
C PHE A 80 -13.77 2.16 3.11
N GLU A 81 -14.51 2.26 4.21
CA GLU A 81 -15.32 3.45 4.55
C GLU A 81 -14.47 4.73 4.62
N GLN A 82 -13.23 4.61 5.09
CA GLN A 82 -12.26 5.71 5.14
C GLN A 82 -11.87 6.28 3.76
N CYS A 83 -12.18 5.58 2.66
CA CYS A 83 -11.97 6.03 1.29
C CYS A 83 -13.21 6.63 0.63
N ASN A 84 -14.31 6.76 1.38
CA ASN A 84 -15.44 7.54 0.90
C ASN A 84 -15.09 9.02 0.92
N ALA A 85 -15.35 9.70 -0.19
CA ALA A 85 -15.19 11.14 -0.29
C ALA A 85 -16.35 11.84 0.43
N ILE A 86 -16.02 12.75 1.35
CA ILE A 86 -16.96 13.50 2.19
C ILE A 86 -16.59 14.99 2.20
N TYR A 87 -17.53 15.87 2.55
CA TYR A 87 -17.21 17.26 2.85
C TYR A 87 -16.68 17.39 4.27
N CYS A 88 -15.48 17.92 4.43
CA CYS A 88 -14.82 17.98 5.72
C CYS A 88 -15.18 19.20 6.54
N GLN A 89 -15.55 18.98 7.80
CA GLN A 89 -15.85 20.06 8.76
C GLN A 89 -14.69 21.05 8.92
N SER A 90 -13.44 20.57 8.89
CA SER A 90 -12.27 21.40 9.20
C SER A 90 -11.88 22.43 8.15
N ASN A 91 -12.12 22.14 6.88
CA ASN A 91 -11.63 22.96 5.76
C ASN A 91 -12.67 23.20 4.67
N CYS A 92 -13.86 22.61 4.77
CA CYS A 92 -14.91 22.76 3.78
C CYS A 92 -14.55 22.27 2.37
N ASP A 93 -13.57 21.37 2.28
CA ASP A 93 -13.18 20.70 1.04
C ASP A 93 -13.67 19.25 1.02
N ILE A 94 -13.72 18.66 -0.18
CA ILE A 94 -13.99 17.22 -0.34
C ILE A 94 -12.69 16.47 -0.11
N GLU A 95 -12.66 15.63 0.93
CA GLU A 95 -11.54 14.74 1.23
C GLU A 95 -12.02 13.32 1.52
N PHE A 96 -11.09 12.38 1.60
CA PHE A 96 -11.41 11.03 2.06
C PHE A 96 -11.74 11.04 3.55
N TYR A 97 -12.72 10.24 3.97
CA TYR A 97 -13.18 10.19 5.36
C TYR A 97 -12.04 9.99 6.37
N GLY A 98 -11.08 9.11 6.10
CA GLY A 98 -9.96 8.89 7.01
C GLY A 98 -8.98 10.07 7.12
N GLN A 99 -9.00 11.01 6.16
CA GLN A 99 -8.22 12.25 6.20
C GLN A 99 -8.98 13.41 6.87
N CYS A 100 -10.20 13.17 7.34
CA CYS A 100 -11.12 14.19 7.84
C CYS A 100 -11.24 14.16 9.38
N PRO A 101 -10.34 14.81 10.15
CA PRO A 101 -10.22 14.59 11.59
C PRO A 101 -11.39 15.09 12.46
N TYR A 102 -12.33 15.83 11.87
CA TYR A 102 -13.51 16.35 12.55
C TYR A 102 -14.80 15.83 11.92
N GLY A 103 -14.69 14.86 11.00
CA GLY A 103 -15.82 14.21 10.36
C GLY A 103 -16.51 15.02 9.27
N GLU A 104 -17.63 14.46 8.84
CA GLU A 104 -18.42 14.88 7.67
C GLU A 104 -19.36 16.05 7.97
N ILE A 105 -19.53 16.92 6.98
CA ILE A 105 -20.65 17.86 6.88
C ILE A 105 -21.75 17.21 6.04
N PRO A 106 -22.99 17.06 6.55
CA PRO A 106 -24.12 16.61 5.73
C PRO A 106 -24.28 17.49 4.48
N GLU A 107 -24.59 16.89 3.33
CA GLU A 107 -24.68 17.59 2.05
C GLU A 107 -25.70 18.74 2.09
N GLU A 108 -26.81 18.57 2.80
CA GLU A 108 -27.81 19.62 3.03
C GLU A 108 -27.30 20.82 3.86
N ASP A 109 -26.24 20.63 4.64
CA ASP A 109 -25.71 21.59 5.60
C ASP A 109 -24.41 22.25 5.14
N THR A 110 -23.86 21.89 3.98
CA THR A 110 -22.58 22.42 3.46
C THR A 110 -22.58 23.95 3.41
N TYR A 111 -23.67 24.57 2.96
CA TYR A 111 -23.79 26.04 2.92
C TYR A 111 -23.72 26.67 4.32
N ASN A 112 -24.31 26.01 5.32
CA ASN A 112 -24.33 26.52 6.69
C ASN A 112 -22.96 26.41 7.37
N TRP A 113 -22.23 25.33 7.09
CA TRP A 113 -20.90 25.11 7.64
C TRP A 113 -19.82 25.95 6.98
N CYS A 114 -19.93 26.13 5.66
CA CYS A 114 -18.85 26.67 4.83
C CYS A 114 -19.08 28.10 4.34
N GLY A 115 -20.25 28.68 4.61
CA GLY A 115 -20.49 30.10 4.36
C GLY A 115 -19.90 30.95 5.48
N SER A 116 -19.43 32.16 5.17
CA SER A 116 -18.96 33.10 6.20
C SER A 116 -20.10 33.66 7.02
N GLY A 117 -19.88 33.83 8.33
CA GLY A 117 -20.93 34.17 9.27
C GLY A 117 -20.42 34.82 10.55
N CYS A 118 -21.36 35.26 11.38
CA CYS A 118 -21.07 35.82 12.68
C CYS A 118 -21.10 34.73 13.75
N CYS A 119 -19.94 34.45 14.33
CA CYS A 119 -19.78 33.62 15.50
C CYS A 119 -20.03 34.45 16.76
N ARG A 120 -21.00 34.04 17.58
CA ARG A 120 -21.33 34.71 18.84
C ARG A 120 -21.22 33.71 19.98
N LEU A 121 -20.39 34.03 20.97
CA LEU A 121 -20.11 33.18 22.12
C LEU A 121 -20.52 33.89 23.40
N ASN A 122 -21.11 33.15 24.32
CA ASN A 122 -21.31 33.61 25.70
C ASN A 122 -20.26 32.94 26.58
N SER A 123 -19.27 33.71 27.02
CA SER A 123 -18.15 33.24 27.85
C SER A 123 -18.20 33.86 29.24
N ASN A 124 -17.44 33.31 30.17
CA ASN A 124 -17.30 33.89 31.52
C ASN A 124 -16.66 35.30 31.50
N GLU A 125 -15.97 35.66 30.41
CA GLU A 125 -15.36 36.97 30.21
C GLU A 125 -16.28 37.98 29.52
N GLY A 126 -17.48 37.53 29.11
CA GLY A 126 -18.49 38.30 28.39
C GLY A 126 -18.83 37.73 27.03
N ASN A 127 -19.63 38.49 26.29
CA ASN A 127 -20.03 38.16 24.92
C ASN A 127 -18.86 38.43 23.96
N VAL A 128 -18.52 37.43 23.14
CA VAL A 128 -17.51 37.55 22.08
C VAL A 128 -18.21 37.37 20.74
N CYS A 129 -18.01 38.29 19.81
CA CYS A 129 -18.54 38.19 18.45
C CYS A 129 -17.43 38.40 17.44
N GLN A 130 -17.31 37.47 16.51
CA GLN A 130 -16.30 37.50 15.48
C GLN A 130 -16.91 37.04 14.15
N TYR A 131 -16.64 37.78 13.08
CA TYR A 131 -16.97 37.34 11.73
C TYR A 131 -15.89 36.35 11.27
N LEU A 132 -16.30 35.15 10.87
CA LEU A 132 -15.43 34.03 10.53
C LEU A 132 -15.83 33.45 9.18
N GLU A 133 -14.89 32.76 8.53
CA GLU A 133 -15.12 32.21 7.19
C GLU A 133 -15.97 30.95 7.23
N THR A 134 -15.87 30.16 8.30
CA THR A 134 -16.58 28.90 8.46
C THR A 134 -17.14 28.72 9.87
N LYS A 135 -18.16 27.86 10.01
CA LYS A 135 -18.73 27.47 11.30
C LYS A 135 -17.74 26.71 12.17
N PHE A 136 -16.83 25.95 11.55
CA PHE A 136 -15.81 25.20 12.28
C PHE A 136 -14.82 26.12 13.00
N GLU A 137 -14.41 27.24 12.40
CA GLU A 137 -13.62 28.25 13.10
C GLU A 137 -14.34 28.80 14.33
N CYS A 138 -15.66 28.96 14.27
CA CYS A 138 -16.47 29.37 15.41
C CYS A 138 -16.45 28.32 16.53
N MET A 139 -16.48 27.02 16.18
CA MET A 139 -16.36 25.94 17.15
C MET A 139 -14.98 25.92 17.83
N LEU A 140 -13.90 26.11 17.07
CA LEU A 140 -12.55 26.25 17.62
C LEU A 140 -12.44 27.47 18.56
N LEU A 141 -13.08 28.57 18.20
CA LEU A 141 -13.14 29.75 19.06
C LEU A 141 -13.90 29.44 20.36
N ALA A 142 -15.06 28.79 20.27
CA ALA A 142 -15.84 28.37 21.44
C ALA A 142 -15.03 27.47 22.40
N GLU A 143 -14.30 26.50 21.86
CA GLU A 143 -13.42 25.61 22.63
C GLU A 143 -12.32 26.41 23.35
N SER A 144 -11.72 27.40 22.69
CA SER A 144 -10.68 28.25 23.28
C SER A 144 -11.17 29.10 24.46
N TYR A 145 -12.47 29.41 24.49
CA TYR A 145 -13.17 30.12 25.57
C TYR A 145 -13.83 29.17 26.58
N GLU A 146 -13.63 27.85 26.44
CA GLU A 146 -14.22 26.81 27.29
C GLU A 146 -15.75 26.91 27.40
N THR A 147 -16.44 27.34 26.33
CA THR A 147 -17.90 27.47 26.28
C THR A 147 -18.51 26.54 25.24
N SER A 148 -19.64 25.93 25.58
CA SER A 148 -20.47 25.16 24.65
C SER A 148 -21.63 25.98 24.07
N MET A 149 -21.79 27.23 24.53
CA MET A 149 -22.84 28.13 24.11
C MET A 149 -22.33 29.00 22.96
N LEU A 150 -22.55 28.53 21.74
CA LEU A 150 -22.27 29.27 20.51
C LEU A 150 -23.54 29.51 19.70
N ASN A 151 -23.58 30.62 18.99
CA ASN A 151 -24.57 30.93 17.97
C ASN A 151 -23.84 31.30 16.68
N TRP A 152 -24.23 30.67 15.58
CA TRP A 152 -23.67 30.87 14.25
C TRP A 152 -24.74 31.42 13.31
N ASP A 153 -24.45 32.56 12.68
CA ASP A 153 -25.42 33.22 11.80
C ASP A 153 -24.78 33.75 10.52
N LEU A 154 -25.18 33.15 9.39
CA LEU A 154 -24.74 33.51 8.04
C LEU A 154 -25.33 34.84 7.53
N GLY A 155 -26.40 35.35 8.16
CA GLY A 155 -27.13 36.54 7.71
C GLY A 155 -26.44 37.86 8.03
N PHE A 156 -25.39 37.84 8.84
CA PHE A 156 -24.67 39.04 9.25
C PHE A 156 -23.56 39.39 8.27
N SER A 157 -23.45 40.68 7.94
CA SER A 157 -22.19 41.19 7.36
C SER A 157 -21.13 41.31 8.46
N GLU A 158 -19.86 41.38 8.05
CA GLU A 158 -18.73 41.61 8.97
C GLU A 158 -18.99 42.81 9.90
N SER A 159 -19.40 43.96 9.33
CA SER A 159 -19.72 45.15 10.12
C SER A 159 -20.90 44.97 11.07
N ALA A 160 -21.91 44.22 10.66
CA ALA A 160 -23.10 43.95 11.48
C ALA A 160 -22.76 42.98 12.63
N CYS A 161 -21.83 42.06 12.41
CA CYS A 161 -21.43 41.07 13.41
C CYS A 161 -20.83 41.75 14.65
N SER A 162 -19.92 42.71 14.46
CA SER A 162 -19.32 43.45 15.57
C SER A 162 -20.36 44.26 16.36
N SER A 163 -21.35 44.85 15.69
CA SER A 163 -22.43 45.58 16.37
C SER A 163 -23.41 44.67 17.11
N SER A 164 -23.59 43.43 16.65
CA SER A 164 -24.56 42.48 17.24
C SER A 164 -24.17 42.02 18.65
N CYS A 165 -22.90 42.21 19.04
CA CYS A 165 -22.42 41.83 20.37
C CYS A 165 -22.96 42.69 21.51
N ALA A 166 -23.49 43.88 21.20
CA ALA A 166 -24.10 44.77 22.18
C ALA A 166 -25.54 44.36 22.54
N ASP A 167 -26.21 43.61 21.66
CA ASP A 167 -27.57 43.14 21.88
C ASP A 167 -27.53 41.84 22.68
N SER A 168 -28.25 41.79 23.80
CA SER A 168 -28.34 40.61 24.66
C SER A 168 -28.85 39.39 23.88
N PHE A 169 -28.20 38.23 24.08
CA PHE A 169 -28.58 36.95 23.47
C PHE A 169 -30.03 36.55 23.83
N ASP A 170 -30.98 36.92 22.98
CA ASP A 170 -32.34 36.40 23.02
C ASP A 170 -32.54 35.44 21.83
N THR A 171 -31.88 34.27 21.79
CA THR A 171 -32.27 33.14 20.91
C THR A 171 -31.46 31.86 21.11
N GLU A 172 -32.11 30.74 20.74
CA GLU A 172 -31.76 29.31 20.80
C GLU A 172 -30.26 28.98 20.96
N ILE A 173 -29.90 28.55 22.17
CA ILE A 173 -28.58 28.04 22.50
C ILE A 173 -28.44 26.65 21.87
N PHE A 174 -27.60 26.53 20.84
CA PHE A 174 -27.10 25.22 20.42
C PHE A 174 -26.09 24.75 21.47
N THR A 175 -26.49 23.84 22.34
CA THR A 175 -25.53 23.07 23.14
C THR A 175 -24.82 22.11 22.21
N LEU A 176 -23.52 22.32 21.97
CA LEU A 176 -22.67 21.31 21.37
C LEU A 176 -22.82 20.01 22.19
N GLY A 177 -23.47 19.01 21.59
CA GLY A 177 -23.53 17.68 22.15
C GLY A 177 -22.12 17.13 22.22
N ARG A 178 -21.60 16.89 23.43
CA ARG A 178 -20.27 16.30 23.65
C ARG A 178 -20.13 14.92 22.99
N GLU A 179 -21.23 14.29 22.63
CA GLU A 179 -21.28 12.99 21.95
C GLU A 179 -20.69 13.03 20.53
N ASP A 180 -20.73 14.18 19.83
CA ASP A 180 -20.18 14.29 18.47
C ASP A 180 -18.64 14.41 18.45
N PHE A 181 -18.02 14.75 19.59
CA PHE A 181 -16.56 14.94 19.70
C PHE A 181 -15.80 13.71 20.21
N ASP A 182 -16.50 12.78 20.88
CA ASP A 182 -15.87 11.62 21.52
C ASP A 182 -15.95 10.32 20.68
N LEU A 183 -16.60 10.33 19.50
CA LEU A 183 -16.83 9.10 18.73
C LEU A 183 -15.61 8.58 17.95
N GLU A 184 -14.60 9.42 17.66
CA GLU A 184 -13.56 9.01 16.69
C GLU A 184 -12.27 8.48 17.33
N LYS A 185 -12.04 8.74 18.62
CA LYS A 185 -10.79 8.30 19.27
C LYS A 185 -10.81 6.85 19.76
N SER A 186 -11.99 6.24 19.85
CA SER A 186 -12.18 4.89 20.40
C SER A 186 -12.22 3.78 19.34
N ASN A 187 -12.47 4.10 18.07
CA ASN A 187 -12.72 3.08 17.04
C ASN A 187 -11.51 2.75 16.15
N VAL A 188 -10.48 3.61 16.10
CA VAL A 188 -9.27 3.33 15.29
C VAL A 188 -8.38 2.25 15.92
N GLU A 189 -8.44 2.01 17.24
CA GLU A 189 -7.63 0.98 17.90
C GLU A 189 -8.24 -0.45 17.87
N ASN A 190 -9.48 -0.64 17.42
CA ASN A 190 -10.17 -1.95 17.48
C ASN A 190 -10.54 -2.58 16.12
N ILE A 191 -10.25 -1.93 14.99
CA ILE A 191 -10.62 -2.46 13.66
C ILE A 191 -9.67 -3.57 13.17
N TYR A 192 -8.46 -3.67 13.72
CA TYR A 192 -7.46 -4.66 13.25
C TYR A 192 -7.62 -6.09 13.79
N ASP A 193 -8.50 -6.34 14.77
CA ASP A 193 -8.60 -7.66 15.41
C ASP A 193 -9.75 -8.56 14.94
N ASN A 194 -10.63 -8.11 14.02
CA ASN A 194 -11.84 -8.88 13.64
C ASN A 194 -12.13 -8.99 12.12
N LEU A 195 -11.11 -9.10 11.26
CA LEU A 195 -11.32 -9.59 9.89
C LEU A 195 -11.21 -11.12 9.84
N ASP A 196 -12.25 -11.80 10.31
CA ASP A 196 -12.50 -13.20 9.96
C ASP A 196 -13.45 -13.22 8.75
N ILE A 197 -12.88 -13.47 7.57
CA ILE A 197 -13.59 -13.48 6.29
C ILE A 197 -14.51 -14.71 6.26
N SER A 198 -15.77 -14.52 6.64
CA SER A 198 -16.85 -15.46 6.35
C SER A 198 -17.81 -14.84 5.34
N SER A 199 -17.88 -15.50 4.18
CA SER A 199 -18.75 -15.19 3.06
C SER A 199 -20.24 -15.18 3.46
N GLY A 200 -20.89 -14.04 3.28
CA GLY A 200 -22.35 -13.90 3.36
C GLY A 200 -22.83 -12.90 2.31
N ALA A 201 -23.66 -13.38 1.38
CA ALA A 201 -24.22 -12.64 0.26
C ALA A 201 -25.44 -11.78 0.64
N GLU A 202 -25.82 -10.88 -0.29
CA GLU A 202 -27.04 -10.04 -0.36
C GLU A 202 -27.07 -8.81 0.58
N LYS A 203 -27.43 -7.59 0.17
CA LYS A 203 -28.15 -7.03 -0.99
C LYS A 203 -27.79 -5.53 -1.06
N THR A 204 -27.35 -5.02 -2.20
CA THR A 204 -27.17 -3.57 -2.41
C THR A 204 -28.39 -2.99 -3.12
N ASN A 205 -28.98 -1.96 -2.50
CA ASN A 205 -29.85 -1.00 -3.18
C ASN A 205 -28.94 -0.03 -3.95
N GLU A 206 -29.11 0.04 -5.27
CA GLU A 206 -28.42 0.97 -6.15
C GLU A 206 -28.86 2.41 -5.85
N LEU A 207 -27.93 3.23 -5.34
CA LEU A 207 -28.02 4.68 -5.39
C LEU A 207 -27.07 5.16 -6.50
N ASN A 208 -27.65 5.62 -7.61
CA ASN A 208 -26.92 6.17 -8.75
C ASN A 208 -26.40 7.57 -8.40
N ILE A 209 -25.14 7.68 -7.98
CA ILE A 209 -24.42 8.96 -7.91
C ILE A 209 -23.43 9.02 -9.08
N SER A 210 -23.72 9.92 -10.01
CA SER A 210 -22.89 10.24 -11.17
C SER A 210 -21.81 11.24 -10.75
N ASN A 211 -20.67 10.75 -10.27
CA ASN A 211 -19.47 11.56 -10.09
C ASN A 211 -18.63 11.58 -11.37
N ASN A 212 -18.78 12.66 -12.13
CA ASN A 212 -17.90 12.98 -13.25
C ASN A 212 -16.78 13.89 -12.76
N ASN A 213 -15.55 13.54 -13.16
CA ASN A 213 -14.32 14.35 -13.18
C ASN A 213 -13.33 14.04 -12.04
N SER A 214 -12.47 13.02 -12.25
CA SER A 214 -10.99 13.17 -12.25
C SER A 214 -10.22 11.83 -12.39
N SER A 215 -10.80 10.80 -13.00
CA SER A 215 -10.12 9.50 -13.29
C SER A 215 -10.24 9.05 -14.76
N THR A 216 -10.56 9.97 -15.68
CA THR A 216 -11.02 9.67 -17.05
C THR A 216 -9.99 9.01 -17.98
N PHE A 217 -8.77 8.72 -17.53
CA PHE A 217 -7.78 8.06 -18.39
C PHE A 217 -7.67 6.53 -18.19
N LEU A 218 -8.00 5.99 -17.01
CA LEU A 218 -7.89 4.55 -16.75
C LEU A 218 -9.23 3.84 -16.60
N THR A 219 -10.28 4.52 -16.11
CA THR A 219 -11.63 3.91 -15.97
C THR A 219 -12.32 3.67 -17.31
N ASN A 220 -11.92 4.39 -18.37
CA ASN A 220 -12.42 4.16 -19.72
C ASN A 220 -12.01 2.81 -20.33
N PHE A 221 -11.00 2.12 -19.79
CA PHE A 221 -10.63 0.77 -20.26
C PHE A 221 -11.45 -0.36 -19.63
N LEU A 222 -12.16 -0.10 -18.52
CA LEU A 222 -12.93 -1.09 -17.77
C LEU A 222 -14.46 -0.96 -17.94
N SER A 223 -14.91 -0.10 -18.87
CA SER A 223 -16.32 -0.04 -19.28
C SER A 223 -16.83 -1.45 -19.63
N PRO A 224 -18.05 -1.84 -19.22
CA PRO A 224 -18.61 -3.17 -19.49
C PRO A 224 -18.65 -3.53 -20.99
N GLU A 225 -18.62 -2.53 -21.88
CA GLU A 225 -18.49 -2.75 -23.32
C GLU A 225 -17.09 -3.25 -23.73
N ASN A 226 -16.04 -2.81 -23.04
CA ASN A 226 -14.65 -3.21 -23.29
C ASN A 226 -14.33 -4.61 -22.72
N LYS A 227 -15.02 -5.02 -21.65
CA LYS A 227 -14.93 -6.41 -21.12
C LYS A 227 -15.41 -7.45 -22.15
N LYS A 228 -16.48 -7.14 -22.90
CA LYS A 228 -16.94 -7.99 -24.02
C LYS A 228 -15.91 -8.06 -25.16
N LEU A 229 -15.18 -6.97 -25.40
CA LEU A 229 -14.13 -6.92 -26.41
C LEU A 229 -12.94 -7.80 -26.01
N LEU A 230 -12.46 -7.68 -24.77
CA LEU A 230 -11.39 -8.51 -24.20
C LEU A 230 -11.75 -10.00 -24.23
N PHE A 231 -12.99 -10.36 -23.91
CA PHE A 231 -13.44 -11.75 -23.99
C PHE A 231 -13.46 -12.28 -25.43
N ARG A 232 -13.87 -11.46 -26.41
CA ARG A 232 -13.80 -11.82 -27.84
C ARG A 232 -12.37 -12.00 -28.32
N PHE A 233 -11.44 -11.12 -27.90
CA PHE A 233 -10.02 -11.28 -28.21
C PHE A 233 -9.41 -12.52 -27.57
N GLY A 234 -9.76 -12.80 -26.30
CA GLY A 234 -9.33 -14.03 -25.61
C GLY A 234 -9.78 -15.29 -26.35
N LEU A 235 -11.05 -15.35 -26.79
CA LEU A 235 -11.58 -16.48 -27.55
C LEU A 235 -10.90 -16.64 -28.92
N LEU A 236 -10.56 -15.53 -29.57
CA LEU A 236 -9.84 -15.52 -30.85
C LEU A 236 -8.40 -16.04 -30.69
N ILE A 237 -7.72 -15.67 -29.60
CA ILE A 237 -6.38 -16.17 -29.26
C ILE A 237 -6.43 -17.69 -29.00
N VAL A 238 -7.44 -18.18 -28.26
CA VAL A 238 -7.63 -19.62 -28.01
C VAL A 238 -7.89 -20.38 -29.31
N LEU A 239 -8.74 -19.85 -30.20
CA LEU A 239 -8.99 -20.44 -31.52
C LEU A 239 -7.74 -20.49 -32.40
N LEU A 240 -6.93 -19.42 -32.40
CA LEU A 240 -5.67 -19.38 -33.13
C LEU A 240 -4.66 -20.40 -32.56
N ALA A 241 -4.56 -20.51 -31.24
CA ALA A 241 -3.73 -21.53 -30.61
C ALA A 241 -4.18 -22.96 -30.99
N PHE A 242 -5.49 -23.23 -30.99
CA PHE A 242 -6.05 -24.51 -31.40
C PHE A 242 -5.77 -24.82 -32.88
N LEU A 243 -5.94 -23.85 -33.77
CA LEU A 243 -5.60 -23.97 -35.20
C LEU A 243 -4.11 -24.29 -35.40
N MET A 244 -3.22 -23.63 -34.65
CA MET A 244 -1.79 -23.91 -34.71
C MET A 244 -1.46 -25.34 -34.27
N VAL A 245 -2.10 -25.83 -33.22
CA VAL A 245 -1.97 -27.24 -32.78
C VAL A 245 -2.49 -28.22 -33.85
N CYS A 246 -3.65 -27.94 -34.45
CA CYS A 246 -4.19 -28.78 -35.53
C CYS A 246 -3.27 -28.82 -36.75
N LEU A 247 -2.74 -27.67 -37.19
CA LEU A 247 -1.78 -27.60 -38.30
C LEU A 247 -0.51 -28.38 -37.97
N PHE A 248 0.00 -28.26 -36.74
CA PHE A 248 1.14 -29.03 -36.27
C PHE A 248 0.89 -30.54 -36.33
N MET A 249 -0.28 -31.00 -35.87
CA MET A 249 -0.67 -32.43 -35.94
C MET A 249 -0.82 -32.92 -37.39
N LEU A 250 -1.31 -32.09 -38.30
CA LEU A 250 -1.39 -32.40 -39.73
C LEU A 250 0.00 -32.52 -40.37
N LEU A 251 0.93 -31.63 -40.02
CA LEU A 251 2.32 -31.70 -40.47
C LEU A 251 3.01 -32.97 -39.97
N LEU A 252 2.81 -33.33 -38.69
CA LEU A 252 3.31 -34.59 -38.12
C LEU A 252 2.74 -35.80 -38.86
N LYS A 253 1.44 -35.81 -39.15
CA LYS A 253 0.78 -36.91 -39.88
C LYS A 253 1.36 -37.08 -41.29
N ASN A 254 1.63 -35.98 -41.98
CA ASN A 254 2.19 -36.01 -43.34
C ASN A 254 3.65 -36.49 -43.34
N HIS A 255 4.45 -36.02 -42.37
CA HIS A 255 5.82 -36.50 -42.17
C HIS A 255 5.87 -37.98 -41.80
N TRP A 256 4.96 -38.45 -40.94
CA TRP A 256 4.93 -39.85 -40.52
C TRP A 256 4.62 -40.79 -41.70
N LYS A 257 3.75 -40.37 -42.63
CA LYS A 257 3.46 -41.12 -43.86
C LYS A 257 4.68 -41.23 -44.77
N HIS A 258 5.52 -40.20 -44.84
CA HIS A 258 6.75 -40.23 -45.63
C HIS A 258 7.85 -41.06 -44.95
N TYR A 259 7.97 -40.96 -43.62
CA TYR A 259 8.99 -41.67 -42.84
C TYR A 259 8.72 -43.18 -42.75
N SER A 260 7.45 -43.56 -42.59
CA SER A 260 7.00 -44.96 -42.58
C SER A 260 7.38 -45.71 -43.87
N LYS A 261 7.35 -45.03 -45.02
CA LYS A 261 7.67 -45.64 -46.31
C LYS A 261 9.16 -45.97 -46.48
N HIS A 262 10.06 -45.30 -45.75
CA HIS A 262 11.49 -45.54 -45.83
C HIS A 262 12.03 -46.56 -44.81
N ILE A 263 11.34 -46.75 -43.68
CA ILE A 263 11.78 -47.72 -42.64
C ILE A 263 11.48 -49.17 -43.06
N PHE A 264 10.41 -49.43 -43.81
CA PHE A 264 10.02 -50.81 -44.16
C PHE A 264 10.83 -51.47 -45.29
N ASN A 265 11.75 -50.74 -45.95
CA ASN A 265 12.53 -51.26 -47.09
C ASN A 265 14.05 -51.39 -46.83
N ARG A 266 14.52 -51.28 -45.59
CA ARG A 266 15.92 -51.62 -45.26
C ARG A 266 15.98 -53.00 -44.62
N GLU A 267 16.24 -54.01 -45.44
CA GLU A 267 16.83 -55.27 -44.98
C GLU A 267 18.15 -54.94 -44.27
N TYR A 268 18.14 -55.09 -42.95
CA TYR A 268 19.31 -54.99 -42.11
C TYR A 268 20.08 -56.30 -42.21
N THR A 269 21.12 -56.35 -43.03
CA THR A 269 22.19 -57.35 -42.90
C THR A 269 23.20 -56.84 -41.87
N PRO A 270 23.37 -57.51 -40.71
CA PRO A 270 24.36 -57.10 -39.73
C PRO A 270 25.75 -57.61 -40.16
N GLU A 271 26.58 -56.72 -40.70
CA GLU A 271 28.02 -56.95 -40.75
C GLU A 271 28.65 -56.46 -39.44
N ILE A 272 29.27 -57.39 -38.73
CA ILE A 272 30.03 -57.19 -37.50
C ILE A 272 31.50 -56.92 -37.91
N PRO A 273 32.08 -55.75 -37.64
CA PRO A 273 33.53 -55.63 -37.62
C PRO A 273 34.03 -55.79 -36.18
N LEU A 274 34.72 -56.91 -35.94
CA LEU A 274 35.68 -57.01 -34.85
C LEU A 274 36.80 -55.99 -35.09
N SER A 275 36.93 -55.00 -34.22
CA SER A 275 38.20 -54.30 -34.01
C SER A 275 38.49 -54.30 -32.52
N LYS A 276 39.41 -55.18 -32.13
CA LYS A 276 40.24 -55.04 -30.93
C LYS A 276 41.17 -53.87 -31.20
N ASP A 277 41.23 -52.89 -30.31
CA ASP A 277 42.50 -52.30 -29.89
C ASP A 277 42.36 -51.46 -28.60
N ASN A 278 42.98 -52.01 -27.55
CA ASN A 278 43.87 -51.39 -26.57
C ASN A 278 43.54 -50.03 -25.94
N PHE A 279 43.18 -50.14 -24.65
CA PHE A 279 43.70 -49.37 -23.51
C PHE A 279 44.87 -48.40 -23.83
N ASN A 280 44.67 -47.12 -23.51
CA ASN A 280 45.63 -46.38 -22.70
C ASN A 280 44.98 -45.21 -21.97
N SER A 281 45.00 -45.30 -20.65
CA SER A 281 44.69 -44.25 -19.69
C SER A 281 45.85 -43.26 -19.63
N LYS A 282 45.57 -41.95 -19.72
CA LYS A 282 46.35 -40.89 -19.06
C LYS A 282 45.74 -39.50 -19.22
N SER A 283 45.91 -38.74 -18.14
CA SER A 283 45.73 -37.30 -17.95
C SER A 283 44.36 -36.81 -17.46
N LEU A 284 44.21 -36.91 -16.13
CA LEU A 284 43.65 -35.86 -15.30
C LEU A 284 44.14 -34.47 -15.78
N THR A 285 43.22 -33.56 -16.06
CA THR A 285 43.52 -32.12 -16.03
C THR A 285 42.62 -31.48 -14.98
N LYS A 286 43.24 -31.04 -13.89
CA LYS A 286 42.65 -30.23 -12.82
C LYS A 286 42.25 -28.87 -13.40
N LEU A 287 40.96 -28.52 -13.33
CA LEU A 287 40.52 -27.13 -13.49
C LEU A 287 40.65 -26.42 -12.14
N TYR A 288 41.47 -25.38 -12.14
CA TYR A 288 41.65 -24.43 -11.03
C TYR A 288 40.42 -23.53 -10.90
N LEU A 289 39.83 -23.47 -9.70
CA LEU A 289 38.97 -22.36 -9.25
C LEU A 289 39.86 -21.25 -8.65
N PRO A 290 39.74 -19.98 -9.08
CA PRO A 290 40.35 -18.88 -8.34
C PRO A 290 39.37 -18.37 -7.26
N ASN A 291 39.75 -18.57 -6.00
CA ASN A 291 39.28 -17.74 -4.89
C ASN A 291 40.02 -16.40 -4.92
N THR A 292 39.29 -15.29 -4.87
CA THR A 292 39.44 -14.16 -3.91
C THR A 292 38.85 -12.85 -4.49
N LEU A 293 37.63 -12.52 -4.09
CA LEU A 293 37.12 -11.15 -4.12
C LEU A 293 36.61 -10.81 -2.72
N LYS A 294 37.47 -10.09 -1.97
CA LYS A 294 37.11 -9.43 -0.71
C LYS A 294 36.17 -8.27 -1.05
N TYR A 295 34.90 -8.38 -0.69
CA TYR A 295 33.98 -7.25 -0.70
C TYR A 295 34.27 -6.35 0.51
N ALA A 296 34.69 -5.12 0.24
CA ALA A 296 34.71 -4.03 1.21
C ALA A 296 33.29 -3.51 1.41
N HIS A 297 32.86 -3.44 2.67
CA HIS A 297 31.57 -2.91 3.12
C HIS A 297 31.51 -1.38 2.94
N PRO A 298 30.48 -0.79 2.29
CA PRO A 298 30.33 0.67 2.27
C PRO A 298 29.34 1.11 3.35
N LYS A 299 29.75 1.12 4.63
CA LYS A 299 28.91 1.63 5.75
C LYS A 299 28.96 3.15 5.94
N HIS A 300 29.69 3.89 5.09
CA HIS A 300 29.96 5.32 5.33
C HIS A 300 29.27 6.31 4.38
N LEU A 301 28.57 5.86 3.33
CA LEU A 301 27.90 6.75 2.37
C LEU A 301 26.45 7.10 2.76
N PHE A 302 25.72 6.19 3.42
CA PHE A 302 24.31 6.43 3.80
C PHE A 302 24.12 7.43 4.95
N LYS A 303 25.15 7.68 5.75
CA LYS A 303 25.06 8.66 6.86
C LYS A 303 25.12 10.12 6.37
N LYS A 304 25.66 10.36 5.17
CA LYS A 304 25.82 11.71 4.62
C LYS A 304 24.57 12.19 3.88
N ILE A 305 23.80 11.29 3.27
CA ILE A 305 22.56 11.61 2.54
C ILE A 305 21.41 11.94 3.51
N LYS A 306 21.28 11.21 4.63
CA LYS A 306 20.25 11.49 5.66
C LYS A 306 20.38 12.90 6.27
N ASN A 307 21.60 13.42 6.41
CA ASN A 307 21.82 14.76 6.99
C ASN A 307 21.59 15.91 5.99
N VAL A 308 21.60 15.64 4.68
CA VAL A 308 21.33 16.66 3.66
C VAL A 308 19.81 16.84 3.47
N HIS A 309 19.03 15.75 3.49
CA HIS A 309 17.57 15.82 3.36
C HIS A 309 16.88 16.42 4.60
N ALA A 310 17.32 16.10 5.82
CA ALA A 310 16.79 16.71 7.04
C ALA A 310 16.96 18.25 7.07
N LYS A 311 18.02 18.76 6.42
CA LYS A 311 18.28 20.20 6.33
C LYS A 311 17.39 20.89 5.28
N HIS A 312 16.91 20.15 4.29
CA HIS A 312 16.04 20.67 3.23
C HIS A 312 14.56 20.72 3.64
N SER A 313 14.10 19.77 4.48
CA SER A 313 12.72 19.81 5.01
C SER A 313 12.51 20.93 6.04
N ILE A 314 13.54 21.24 6.85
CA ILE A 314 13.50 22.37 7.80
C ILE A 314 13.43 23.70 7.04
N ARG A 315 14.22 23.88 5.97
CA ARG A 315 14.17 25.10 5.14
C ARG A 315 12.82 25.30 4.43
N LYS A 316 12.15 24.23 3.98
CA LYS A 316 10.80 24.33 3.42
C LYS A 316 9.76 24.75 4.47
N LYS A 317 9.86 24.24 5.70
CA LYS A 317 8.97 24.65 6.80
C LYS A 317 9.20 26.09 7.25
N GLU A 318 10.45 26.58 7.22
CA GLU A 318 10.78 27.98 7.52
C GLU A 318 10.27 28.94 6.43
N ALA A 319 10.35 28.56 5.16
CA ALA A 319 9.81 29.35 4.05
C ALA A 319 8.27 29.44 4.08
N PHE A 320 7.58 28.33 4.37
CA PHE A 320 6.12 28.29 4.52
C PHE A 320 5.62 29.19 5.67
N LEU A 321 6.38 29.27 6.77
CA LEU A 321 6.05 30.15 7.89
C LEU A 321 6.33 31.63 7.58
N GLU A 322 7.31 31.95 6.74
CA GLU A 322 7.59 33.34 6.30
C GLU A 322 6.59 33.83 5.24
N GLU A 323 6.08 32.94 4.40
CA GLU A 323 5.12 33.27 3.33
C GLU A 323 3.70 33.51 3.87
N ASN A 324 3.28 32.74 4.88
CA ASN A 324 1.92 32.82 5.42
C ASN A 324 1.73 33.82 6.59
N PHE A 325 2.82 34.35 7.18
CA PHE A 325 2.72 35.30 8.30
C PHE A 325 3.65 36.52 8.17
N PRO A 326 3.53 37.32 7.09
CA PRO A 326 4.36 38.51 6.89
C PRO A 326 3.90 39.66 7.81
N GLY A 327 4.49 39.78 9.00
CA GLY A 327 4.30 40.99 9.82
C GLY A 327 4.56 40.87 11.33
N ASN A 328 4.60 39.66 11.89
CA ASN A 328 4.59 39.49 13.34
C ASN A 328 5.94 38.99 13.93
N LYS A 329 7.05 39.48 13.37
CA LYS A 329 8.41 38.98 13.62
C LYS A 329 8.96 39.22 15.03
N ILE A 330 8.33 40.10 15.82
CA ILE A 330 8.87 40.56 17.11
C ILE A 330 8.02 40.13 18.32
N LEU A 331 6.69 40.00 18.18
CA LEU A 331 5.81 39.67 19.32
C LEU A 331 5.60 38.15 19.51
N ILE A 332 5.60 37.36 18.43
CA ILE A 332 5.39 35.90 18.50
C ILE A 332 6.68 35.15 18.93
N LYS A 333 7.85 35.78 18.75
CA LYS A 333 9.15 35.10 18.80
C LYS A 333 9.57 34.60 20.19
N ASN A 334 9.06 35.20 21.27
CA ASN A 334 9.60 34.92 22.62
C ASN A 334 8.68 34.10 23.53
N ASN A 335 7.36 34.05 23.29
CA ASN A 335 6.45 33.30 24.18
C ASN A 335 5.86 32.06 23.51
N TYR A 336 5.46 32.16 22.23
CA TYR A 336 4.84 31.06 21.50
C TYR A 336 5.89 30.03 21.05
N LEU A 337 7.06 30.50 20.59
CA LEU A 337 8.16 29.63 20.16
C LEU A 337 8.71 28.79 21.33
N ASP A 338 8.79 29.35 22.53
CA ASP A 338 9.26 28.64 23.71
C ASP A 338 8.21 27.65 24.24
N LYS A 339 6.91 27.99 24.15
CA LYS A 339 5.80 27.06 24.43
C LYS A 339 5.80 25.88 23.44
N LEU A 340 6.01 26.13 22.15
CA LEU A 340 6.17 25.10 21.12
C LEU A 340 7.40 24.23 21.35
N LYS A 341 8.57 24.82 21.63
CA LYS A 341 9.79 24.05 21.98
C LYS A 341 9.56 23.17 23.20
N HIS A 342 8.85 23.67 24.21
CA HIS A 342 8.53 22.88 25.39
C HIS A 342 7.56 21.73 25.07
N LEU A 343 6.54 21.95 24.24
CA LEU A 343 5.60 20.91 23.80
C LEU A 343 6.31 19.83 22.96
N VAL A 344 7.12 20.22 21.99
CA VAL A 344 7.92 19.31 21.16
C VAL A 344 8.90 18.52 22.03
N THR A 345 9.57 19.16 22.99
CA THR A 345 10.48 18.46 23.92
C THR A 345 9.72 17.49 24.83
N LYS A 346 8.53 17.85 25.30
CA LYS A 346 7.66 16.99 26.12
C LYS A 346 7.18 15.77 25.31
N HIS A 347 6.74 15.97 24.07
CA HIS A 347 6.33 14.92 23.15
C HIS A 347 7.50 13.98 22.83
N HIS A 348 8.67 14.53 22.49
CA HIS A 348 9.87 13.75 22.20
C HIS A 348 10.34 12.92 23.41
N ARG A 349 10.22 13.44 24.64
CA ARG A 349 10.49 12.68 25.88
C ARG A 349 9.46 11.56 26.10
N LYS A 350 8.18 11.78 25.79
CA LYS A 350 7.10 10.79 25.94
C LYS A 350 7.28 9.65 24.92
N SER A 351 7.50 9.99 23.65
CA SER A 351 7.81 9.03 22.57
C SER A 351 9.08 8.23 22.87
N LYS A 352 10.16 8.87 23.34
CA LYS A 352 11.40 8.16 23.72
C LYS A 352 11.18 7.18 24.88
N LYS A 353 10.35 7.53 25.87
CA LYS A 353 9.96 6.61 26.96
C LYS A 353 9.10 5.44 26.45
N GLN A 354 8.18 5.67 25.52
CA GLN A 354 7.38 4.61 24.89
C GLN A 354 8.25 3.67 24.05
N HIS A 355 9.17 4.19 23.23
CA HIS A 355 10.14 3.36 22.50
C HIS A 355 11.05 2.55 23.43
N LEU A 356 11.51 3.13 24.55
CA LEU A 356 12.29 2.40 25.55
C LEU A 356 11.49 1.27 26.20
N LYS A 357 10.22 1.51 26.56
CA LYS A 357 9.32 0.48 27.09
C LYS A 357 9.04 -0.63 26.06
N HIS A 358 8.78 -0.26 24.82
CA HIS A 358 8.53 -1.22 23.74
C HIS A 358 9.78 -2.05 23.42
N LYS A 359 10.97 -1.43 23.43
CA LYS A 359 12.25 -2.13 23.26
C LYS A 359 12.56 -3.07 24.43
N GLN A 360 12.24 -2.68 25.66
CA GLN A 360 12.35 -3.56 26.83
C GLN A 360 11.36 -4.72 26.77
N SER A 361 10.12 -4.49 26.32
CA SER A 361 9.11 -5.53 26.09
C SER A 361 9.56 -6.55 25.03
N LYS A 362 10.03 -6.08 23.87
CA LYS A 362 10.59 -6.95 22.82
C LYS A 362 11.80 -7.77 23.29
N HIS A 363 12.70 -7.17 24.09
CA HIS A 363 13.82 -7.93 24.67
C HIS A 363 13.37 -8.96 25.71
N SER A 364 12.36 -8.66 26.53
CA SER A 364 11.76 -9.60 27.48
C SER A 364 11.12 -10.79 26.75
N HIS A 365 10.34 -10.53 25.69
CA HIS A 365 9.73 -11.56 24.87
C HIS A 365 10.79 -12.45 24.18
N LEU A 366 11.83 -11.84 23.59
CA LEU A 366 12.90 -12.58 22.93
C LEU A 366 13.67 -13.49 23.92
N ASN A 367 13.94 -13.01 25.13
CA ASN A 367 14.59 -13.82 26.17
C ASN A 367 13.69 -14.99 26.62
N ASN A 368 12.38 -14.77 26.77
CA ASN A 368 11.43 -15.83 27.10
C ASN A 368 11.33 -16.90 26.01
N VAL A 369 11.36 -16.50 24.73
CA VAL A 369 11.39 -17.44 23.59
C VAL A 369 12.69 -18.25 23.58
N LEU A 370 13.83 -17.59 23.80
CA LEU A 370 15.14 -18.24 23.82
C LEU A 370 15.26 -19.26 24.98
N ASP A 371 14.76 -18.91 26.17
CA ASP A 371 14.74 -19.81 27.32
C ASP A 371 13.83 -21.03 27.11
N LYS A 372 12.72 -20.84 26.39
CA LYS A 372 11.82 -21.94 26.00
C LYS A 372 12.52 -22.90 25.04
N GLU A 373 13.17 -22.40 23.99
CA GLU A 373 13.93 -23.23 23.05
C GLU A 373 15.08 -24.00 23.71
N LEU A 374 15.79 -23.36 24.66
CA LEU A 374 16.88 -24.01 25.40
C LEU A 374 16.36 -25.14 26.30
N LYS A 375 15.22 -24.95 26.96
CA LYS A 375 14.55 -26.00 27.75
C LYS A 375 14.14 -27.17 26.85
N ASP A 376 13.55 -26.89 25.69
CA ASP A 376 13.11 -27.93 24.74
C ASP A 376 14.28 -28.72 24.18
N LYS A 377 15.40 -28.06 23.81
CA LYS A 377 16.64 -28.73 23.39
C LYS A 377 17.24 -29.61 24.49
N SER A 378 17.14 -29.20 25.75
CA SER A 378 17.63 -30.00 26.89
C SER A 378 16.79 -31.26 27.11
N LYS A 379 15.47 -31.17 26.90
CA LYS A 379 14.54 -32.30 26.99
C LYS A 379 14.80 -33.31 25.86
N LEU A 380 15.00 -32.82 24.64
CA LEU A 380 15.32 -33.65 23.48
C LEU A 380 16.65 -34.41 23.62
N LYS A 381 17.67 -33.79 24.26
CA LYS A 381 18.93 -34.47 24.60
C LYS A 381 18.74 -35.61 25.60
N LYS A 382 17.89 -35.42 26.61
CA LYS A 382 17.58 -36.48 27.58
C LYS A 382 16.86 -37.64 26.91
N GLU A 383 15.85 -37.37 26.09
CA GLU A 383 15.10 -38.39 25.35
C GLU A 383 15.99 -39.21 24.41
N LYS A 384 16.89 -38.55 23.66
CA LYS A 384 17.88 -39.26 22.84
C LYS A 384 18.79 -40.17 23.67
N SER A 385 19.25 -39.72 24.83
CA SER A 385 20.06 -40.55 25.72
C SER A 385 19.31 -41.77 26.27
N TYR A 386 18.00 -41.65 26.54
CA TYR A 386 17.16 -42.79 26.94
C TYR A 386 16.96 -43.79 25.80
N LEU A 387 16.71 -43.31 24.58
CA LEU A 387 16.58 -44.16 23.40
C LEU A 387 17.87 -44.94 23.08
N GLU A 388 19.03 -44.30 23.24
CA GLU A 388 20.34 -44.95 23.08
C GLU A 388 20.54 -46.07 24.10
N LYS A 389 20.15 -45.85 25.37
CA LYS A 389 20.19 -46.89 26.42
C LYS A 389 19.26 -48.05 26.13
N LEU A 390 18.03 -47.78 25.65
CA LEU A 390 17.08 -48.82 25.26
C LEU A 390 17.59 -49.64 24.08
N LYS A 391 18.17 -48.99 23.07
CA LYS A 391 18.78 -49.66 21.92
C LYS A 391 19.89 -50.63 22.36
N ASN A 392 20.78 -50.18 23.25
CA ASN A 392 21.85 -51.01 23.80
C ASN A 392 21.36 -52.17 24.69
N MET A 393 20.15 -52.08 25.24
CA MET A 393 19.53 -53.18 25.99
C MET A 393 18.88 -54.22 25.08
N VAL A 394 18.38 -53.82 23.91
CA VAL A 394 17.78 -54.74 22.92
C VAL A 394 18.86 -55.48 22.12
N GLU A 395 20.02 -54.88 21.90
CA GLU A 395 21.15 -55.50 21.20
C GLU A 395 21.94 -56.51 22.04
N LYS A 396 21.69 -56.59 23.35
CA LYS A 396 22.25 -57.60 24.27
C LYS A 396 21.26 -58.71 24.51
#